data_AF-L8HDE0-F1
#
_entry.id   AF-L8HDE0-F1
#
_cell.length_a   1.000
_cell.length_b   1.000
_cell.length_c   1.000
_cell.angle_alpha   90.00
_cell.angle_beta   90.00
_cell.angle_gamma   90.00
#
_symmetry.space_group_name_H-M   'P 1'
#
loop_
_entity.id
_entity.type
_entity.pdbx_description
1 polymer ?
#
loop_
_entity_poly.entity_id
_entity_poly.type
_entity_poly.pdbx_seq_one_letter_code
_entity_poly.pdbx_strand_id
1 'polypeptide(L)'
;MMHLCHHKKAPLGKAEVIQTYALGDSVFRARTEDHAQLLSGGTLLMVVKRVELQTLSESLLYGEPSIVTPSSDAELEWETIKVNSQQFVALWRLLLTKNQGLLLKARGYPHAMSPLLSLFILLPNQLSADPSFLLRSVMTREQYLPPPARTLSQAESVQQKMLTEMDQHLNKVAVCDYNPLDHTSQFHEFVGRLVLANRDDAPTAPERKGQPFKPTAGPSSTRFTNRKTTTTNLVRIGDVALKSSAKSSSSARRHMTLL
;
A
#
# COMPACT_ATOMS: atom_id res chain seq x y z
N MET A 1 14.92 14.31 45.89
CA MET A 1 15.44 13.03 45.35
C MET A 1 14.45 12.55 44.31
N MET A 2 14.60 12.98 43.05
CA MET A 2 13.69 12.64 41.96
C MET A 2 14.19 11.38 41.27
N HIS A 3 13.42 10.29 41.36
CA HIS A 3 13.69 9.07 40.59
C HIS A 3 13.29 9.31 39.13
N LEU A 4 14.28 9.59 38.27
CA LEU A 4 14.11 9.46 36.82
C LEU A 4 14.02 7.96 36.49
N CYS A 5 12.80 7.46 36.32
CA CYS A 5 12.57 6.17 35.68
C CYS A 5 13.18 6.19 34.28
N HIS A 6 14.22 5.37 34.08
CA HIS A 6 14.75 5.05 32.77
C HIS A 6 13.67 4.31 31.98
N HIS A 7 12.95 5.02 31.11
CA HIS A 7 12.27 4.39 30.00
C HIS A 7 13.32 3.76 29.09
N LYS A 8 13.53 2.45 29.23
CA LYS A 8 14.19 1.65 28.21
C LYS A 8 13.35 1.82 26.93
N LYS A 9 13.87 2.59 25.97
CA LYS A 9 13.37 2.54 24.59
C LYS A 9 13.55 1.10 24.12
N ALA A 10 12.43 0.39 23.94
CA ALA A 10 12.44 -0.84 23.18
C ALA A 10 13.01 -0.54 21.78
N PRO A 11 13.81 -1.44 21.19
CA PRO A 11 14.30 -1.25 19.84
C PRO A 11 13.09 -1.12 18.89
N LEU A 12 13.18 -0.23 17.90
CA LEU A 12 12.28 -0.20 16.74
C LEU A 12 12.50 -1.48 15.91
N GLY A 13 12.10 -2.62 16.46
CA GLY A 13 11.78 -3.83 15.69
C GLY A 13 10.31 -3.74 15.30
N LYS A 14 9.95 -4.31 14.15
CA LYS A 14 8.54 -4.56 13.80
C LYS A 14 7.91 -5.26 15.01
N ALA A 15 6.96 -4.61 15.67
CA ALA A 15 6.29 -5.20 16.81
C ALA A 15 5.45 -6.36 16.29
N GLU A 16 5.92 -7.58 16.53
CA GLU A 16 5.15 -8.77 16.24
C GLU A 16 3.99 -8.85 17.24
N VAL A 17 2.76 -8.82 16.75
CA VAL A 17 1.56 -8.84 17.60
C VAL A 17 0.82 -10.16 17.39
N ILE A 18 0.74 -10.97 18.44
CA ILE A 18 -0.08 -12.19 18.45
C ILE A 18 -1.51 -11.79 18.81
N GLN A 19 -2.45 -12.21 17.97
CA GLN A 19 -3.87 -11.92 18.12
C GLN A 19 -4.67 -13.22 18.17
N THR A 20 -5.77 -13.15 18.90
CA THR A 20 -6.71 -14.28 19.03
C THR A 20 -7.92 -14.02 18.16
N TYR A 21 -8.31 -15.00 17.35
CA TYR A 21 -9.45 -14.94 16.45
C TYR A 21 -10.51 -15.95 16.90
N ALA A 22 -11.72 -15.48 17.16
CA ALA A 22 -12.86 -16.34 17.51
C ALA A 22 -13.79 -16.51 16.30
N LEU A 23 -13.93 -17.75 15.84
CA LEU A 23 -14.78 -18.18 14.73
C LEU A 23 -15.81 -19.19 15.23
N GLY A 24 -17.00 -18.72 15.60
CA GLY A 24 -18.00 -19.56 16.25
C GLY A 24 -17.44 -20.13 17.56
N ASP A 25 -17.45 -21.46 17.69
CA ASP A 25 -16.91 -22.17 18.86
C ASP A 25 -15.40 -22.47 18.73
N SER A 26 -14.78 -22.12 17.60
CA SER A 26 -13.35 -22.32 17.37
C SER A 26 -12.56 -21.05 17.66
N VAL A 27 -11.37 -21.20 18.24
CA VAL A 27 -10.44 -20.10 18.48
C VAL A 27 -9.09 -20.48 17.92
N PHE A 28 -8.48 -19.57 17.18
CA PHE A 28 -7.11 -19.73 16.68
C PHE A 28 -6.28 -18.48 16.95
N ARG A 29 -4.96 -18.64 17.03
CA ARG A 29 -4.01 -17.56 17.23
C ARG A 29 -3.21 -17.33 15.97
N ALA A 30 -3.07 -16.07 15.59
CA ALA A 30 -2.29 -15.69 14.43
C ALA A 30 -1.38 -14.52 14.76
N ARG A 31 -0.23 -14.52 14.10
CA ARG A 31 0.70 -13.41 14.08
C ARG A 31 0.20 -12.38 13.08
N THR A 32 0.14 -11.13 13.50
CA THR A 32 -0.20 -10.02 12.62
C THR A 32 1.00 -9.09 12.52
N GLU A 33 1.49 -8.90 11.30
CA GLU A 33 2.48 -7.88 10.99
C GLU A 33 1.78 -6.52 10.96
N ASP A 34 1.68 -5.92 12.14
CA ASP A 34 1.01 -4.65 12.33
C ASP A 34 1.96 -3.48 12.03
N HIS A 35 1.88 -2.99 10.79
CA HIS A 35 2.63 -1.82 10.35
C HIS A 35 2.09 -0.50 10.91
N ALA A 36 0.87 -0.49 11.46
CA ALA A 36 0.12 0.70 11.83
C ALA A 36 -0.26 0.77 13.32
N GLN A 37 0.18 -0.20 14.14
CA GLN A 37 -0.21 -0.36 15.55
C GLN A 37 -1.74 -0.32 15.74
N LEU A 38 -2.48 -0.83 14.76
CA LEU A 38 -3.94 -0.92 14.76
C LEU A 38 -4.47 -1.86 15.84
N LEU A 39 -3.63 -2.73 16.40
CA LEU A 39 -4.06 -3.69 17.39
C LEU A 39 -2.96 -3.88 18.44
N SER A 40 -3.30 -3.70 19.71
CA SER A 40 -2.40 -4.03 20.82
C SER A 40 -2.31 -5.54 21.02
N GLY A 41 -1.19 -6.01 21.55
CA GLY A 41 -1.03 -7.40 22.00
C GLY A 41 -2.18 -7.82 22.92
N GLY A 42 -2.77 -8.99 22.65
CA GLY A 42 -3.90 -9.52 23.41
C GLY A 42 -5.28 -9.07 22.95
N THR A 43 -5.40 -8.35 21.84
CA THR A 43 -6.71 -8.02 21.25
C THR A 43 -7.42 -9.28 20.75
N LEU A 44 -8.70 -9.44 21.13
CA LEU A 44 -9.56 -10.51 20.62
C LEU A 44 -10.36 -10.02 19.41
N LEU A 45 -10.18 -10.65 18.27
CA LEU A 45 -10.94 -10.40 17.05
C LEU A 45 -12.05 -11.44 16.90
N MET A 46 -13.29 -11.00 17.00
CA MET A 46 -14.46 -11.89 16.91
C MET A 46 -15.04 -11.83 15.52
N VAL A 47 -15.27 -12.98 14.89
CA VAL A 47 -15.98 -13.07 13.61
C VAL A 47 -17.44 -12.71 13.82
N VAL A 48 -17.88 -11.65 13.12
CA VAL A 48 -19.27 -11.18 13.12
C VAL A 48 -20.05 -11.84 12.00
N LYS A 49 -19.48 -11.90 10.80
CA LYS A 49 -20.12 -12.47 9.61
C LYS A 49 -19.10 -12.89 8.56
N ARG A 50 -19.55 -13.76 7.65
CA ARG A 50 -18.87 -14.00 6.37
C ARG A 50 -19.35 -12.97 5.35
N VAL A 51 -18.46 -12.57 4.45
CA VAL A 51 -18.71 -11.55 3.42
C VAL A 51 -18.32 -12.11 2.07
N GLU A 52 -19.21 -12.00 1.08
CA GLU A 52 -18.91 -12.32 -0.32
C GLU A 52 -17.97 -11.26 -0.91
N LEU A 53 -16.79 -11.67 -1.39
CA LEU A 53 -15.76 -10.71 -1.83
C LEU A 53 -16.20 -9.91 -3.06
N GLN A 54 -17.01 -10.51 -3.93
CA GLN A 54 -17.60 -9.83 -5.10
C GLN A 54 -18.49 -8.63 -4.73
N THR A 55 -18.99 -8.56 -3.50
CA THR A 55 -19.85 -7.46 -3.02
C THR A 55 -19.10 -6.43 -2.17
N LEU A 56 -17.83 -6.70 -1.85
CA LEU A 56 -17.04 -5.85 -0.97
C LEU A 56 -16.52 -4.64 -1.74
N SER A 57 -16.96 -3.44 -1.35
CA SER A 57 -16.43 -2.22 -1.96
C SER A 57 -15.05 -1.90 -1.39
N GLU A 58 -14.03 -1.90 -2.25
CA GLU A 58 -12.67 -1.51 -1.88
C GLU A 58 -12.60 -0.07 -1.37
N SER A 59 -13.50 0.81 -1.80
CA SER A 59 -13.59 2.21 -1.35
C SER A 59 -13.93 2.36 0.14
N LEU A 60 -14.46 1.30 0.75
CA LEU A 60 -14.79 1.25 2.18
C LEU A 60 -13.68 0.57 2.99
N LEU A 61 -12.58 0.16 2.36
CA LEU A 61 -11.40 -0.36 3.03
C LEU A 61 -10.35 0.75 3.09
N TYR A 62 -9.67 0.89 4.21
CA TYR A 62 -8.66 1.94 4.38
C TYR A 62 -7.47 1.46 5.19
N GLY A 63 -6.39 2.25 5.11
CA GLY A 63 -5.12 1.94 5.75
C GLY A 63 -4.30 0.91 4.98
N GLU A 64 -3.09 0.69 5.47
CA GLU A 64 -2.21 -0.36 4.97
C GLU A 64 -2.69 -1.72 5.49
N PRO A 65 -2.84 -2.75 4.63
CA PRO A 65 -3.21 -4.08 5.07
C PRO A 65 -2.11 -4.69 5.94
N SER A 66 -2.50 -5.33 7.05
CA SER A 66 -1.60 -6.17 7.84
C SER A 66 -1.60 -7.60 7.31
N ILE A 67 -0.43 -8.23 7.26
CA ILE A 67 -0.31 -9.64 6.89
C ILE A 67 -0.52 -10.49 8.14
N VAL A 68 -1.43 -11.44 8.07
CA VAL A 68 -1.75 -12.38 9.15
C VAL A 68 -1.27 -13.77 8.76
N THR A 69 -0.47 -14.38 9.63
CA THR A 69 0.14 -15.71 9.46
C THR A 69 -0.15 -16.59 10.68
N PRO A 70 -0.15 -17.92 10.55
CA PRO A 70 -0.39 -18.79 11.71
C PRO A 70 0.68 -18.54 12.77
N SER A 71 0.26 -18.44 14.04
CA SER A 71 1.20 -18.25 15.14
C SER A 71 1.87 -19.57 15.51
N SER A 72 3.18 -19.49 15.77
CA SER A 72 4.01 -20.55 16.39
C SER A 72 4.47 -20.13 17.79
N ASP A 73 3.57 -19.49 18.53
CA ASP A 73 3.84 -18.92 19.85
C ASP A 73 4.52 -19.94 20.78
N ALA A 74 5.61 -19.52 21.44
CA ALA A 74 6.42 -20.41 22.29
C ALA A 74 5.67 -20.84 23.57
N GLU A 75 4.62 -20.10 23.93
CA GLU A 75 3.76 -20.43 25.07
C GLU A 75 2.76 -21.58 24.80
N LEU A 76 2.68 -22.06 23.56
CA LEU A 76 1.79 -23.18 23.19
C LEU A 76 2.55 -24.51 23.16
N GLU A 77 1.90 -25.57 23.63
CA GLU A 77 2.39 -26.93 23.42
C GLU A 77 2.44 -27.25 21.91
N TRP A 78 3.42 -28.06 21.50
CA TRP A 78 3.67 -28.36 20.09
C TRP A 78 2.44 -28.92 19.35
N GLU A 79 1.66 -29.78 19.99
CA GLU A 79 0.41 -30.31 19.40
C GLU A 79 -0.62 -29.19 19.17
N THR A 80 -0.71 -28.23 20.09
CA THR A 80 -1.60 -27.07 19.94
C THR A 80 -1.14 -26.16 18.80
N ILE A 81 0.17 -25.95 18.63
CA ILE A 81 0.73 -25.20 17.49
C ILE A 81 0.34 -25.87 16.17
N LYS A 82 0.46 -27.20 16.09
CA LYS A 82 0.12 -27.98 14.90
C LYS A 82 -1.37 -27.90 14.57
N VAL A 83 -2.24 -28.06 15.56
CA VAL A 83 -3.70 -27.89 15.39
C VAL A 83 -4.04 -26.47 14.95
N ASN A 84 -3.45 -25.45 15.58
CA ASN A 84 -3.65 -24.05 15.23
C ASN A 84 -3.27 -23.77 13.76
N SER A 85 -2.10 -24.26 13.33
CA SER A 85 -1.64 -24.13 11.95
C SER A 85 -2.57 -24.84 10.95
N GLN A 86 -3.01 -26.06 11.27
CA GLN A 86 -3.96 -26.80 10.43
C GLN A 86 -5.32 -26.10 10.32
N GLN A 87 -5.86 -25.58 11.43
CA GLN A 87 -7.10 -24.81 11.45
C GLN A 87 -6.97 -23.53 10.61
N PHE A 88 -5.86 -22.81 10.77
CA PHE A 88 -5.59 -21.59 10.00
C PHE A 88 -5.55 -21.88 8.49
N VAL A 89 -4.80 -22.90 8.07
CA VAL A 89 -4.70 -23.29 6.65
C VAL A 89 -6.03 -23.80 6.12
N ALA A 90 -6.78 -24.58 6.90
CA ALA A 90 -8.10 -25.05 6.52
C ALA A 90 -9.07 -23.88 6.31
N LEU A 91 -9.08 -22.92 7.23
CA LEU A 91 -9.89 -21.70 7.11
C LEU A 91 -9.51 -20.90 5.86
N TRP A 92 -8.21 -20.69 5.63
CA TRP A 92 -7.71 -19.97 4.46
C TRP A 92 -8.18 -20.61 3.16
N ARG A 93 -8.04 -21.94 3.04
CA ARG A 93 -8.51 -22.70 1.86
C ARG A 93 -10.02 -22.59 1.68
N LEU A 94 -10.80 -22.77 2.75
CA LEU A 94 -12.26 -22.72 2.68
C LEU A 94 -12.77 -21.35 2.24
N LEU A 95 -12.18 -20.27 2.75
CA LEU A 95 -12.53 -18.90 2.36
C LEU A 95 -12.13 -18.60 0.92
N LEU A 96 -10.95 -19.07 0.49
CA LEU A 96 -10.50 -18.95 -0.90
C LEU A 96 -11.45 -19.65 -1.87
N THR A 97 -11.79 -20.92 -1.62
CA THR A 97 -12.71 -21.71 -2.45
C THR A 97 -14.11 -21.09 -2.50
N LYS A 98 -14.54 -20.44 -1.42
CA LYS A 98 -15.86 -19.80 -1.35
C LYS A 98 -15.88 -18.37 -1.89
N ASN A 99 -14.73 -17.80 -2.25
CA ASN A 99 -14.59 -16.38 -2.57
C ASN A 99 -15.18 -15.46 -1.47
N GLN A 100 -14.86 -15.79 -0.22
CA GLN A 100 -15.40 -15.13 0.98
C GLN A 100 -14.28 -14.55 1.86
N GLY A 101 -14.63 -13.52 2.64
CA GLY A 101 -13.85 -12.98 3.75
C GLY A 101 -14.62 -13.03 5.07
N LEU A 102 -13.96 -12.66 6.16
CA LEU A 102 -14.57 -12.57 7.49
C LEU A 102 -14.60 -11.12 7.97
N LEU A 103 -15.78 -10.61 8.31
CA LEU A 103 -15.87 -9.37 9.06
C LEU A 103 -15.61 -9.66 10.53
N LEU A 104 -14.63 -8.97 11.09
CA LEU A 104 -14.17 -9.09 12.46
C LEU A 104 -14.52 -7.84 13.26
N LYS A 105 -14.76 -8.02 14.56
CA LYS A 105 -14.88 -6.95 15.54
C LYS A 105 -13.84 -7.12 16.63
N ALA A 106 -13.06 -6.07 16.90
CA ALA A 106 -12.10 -6.06 18.00
C ALA A 106 -12.81 -5.90 19.36
N ARG A 107 -12.35 -6.68 20.34
CA ARG A 107 -12.77 -6.62 21.75
C ARG A 107 -11.53 -6.45 22.64
N GLY A 108 -11.63 -5.57 23.64
CA GLY A 108 -10.58 -5.37 24.64
C GLY A 108 -9.60 -4.24 24.34
N TYR A 109 -9.94 -3.30 23.45
CA TYR A 109 -9.10 -2.16 23.08
C TYR A 109 -8.82 -1.25 24.29
N PRO A 110 -7.59 -1.21 24.84
CA PRO A 110 -7.25 -0.37 25.96
C PRO A 110 -6.72 0.96 25.43
N HIS A 111 -7.54 2.00 25.54
CA HIS A 111 -7.20 3.42 25.44
C HIS A 111 -7.18 4.13 24.06
N ALA A 112 -7.89 5.28 24.08
CA ALA A 112 -7.67 6.54 23.38
C ALA A 112 -7.85 6.65 21.86
N MET A 113 -7.73 5.59 21.05
CA MET A 113 -7.98 5.68 19.60
C MET A 113 -9.32 5.05 19.22
N SER A 114 -10.37 5.78 19.56
CA SER A 114 -11.73 5.79 19.01
C SER A 114 -12.50 4.45 18.79
N PRO A 115 -13.75 4.32 19.27
CA PRO A 115 -14.65 3.20 18.93
C PRO A 115 -14.89 3.01 17.42
N LEU A 116 -14.46 3.98 16.61
CA LEU A 116 -14.49 4.00 15.15
C LEU A 116 -13.55 2.97 14.49
N LEU A 117 -12.50 2.48 15.18
CA LEU A 117 -11.51 1.53 14.63
C LEU A 117 -11.76 0.09 15.13
N SER A 118 -13.02 -0.35 15.19
CA SER A 118 -13.37 -1.64 15.78
C SER A 118 -13.72 -2.73 14.77
N LEU A 119 -13.89 -2.40 13.49
CA LEU A 119 -14.26 -3.35 12.44
C LEU A 119 -13.12 -3.57 11.43
N PHE A 120 -12.88 -4.84 11.15
CA PHE A 120 -11.85 -5.28 10.21
C PHE A 120 -12.42 -6.31 9.26
N ILE A 121 -11.86 -6.42 8.06
CA ILE A 121 -12.10 -7.53 7.15
C ILE A 121 -10.83 -8.37 7.06
N LEU A 122 -10.99 -9.68 7.23
CA LEU A 122 -9.94 -10.67 7.01
C LEU A 122 -10.17 -11.34 5.66
N LEU A 123 -9.22 -11.18 4.75
CA LEU A 123 -9.29 -11.61 3.35
C LEU A 123 -8.23 -12.68 3.10
N PRO A 124 -8.54 -13.82 2.45
CA PRO A 124 -7.51 -14.79 2.07
C PRO A 124 -6.52 -14.14 1.08
N ASN A 125 -5.23 -14.18 1.40
CA ASN A 125 -4.20 -13.66 0.51
C ASN A 125 -3.98 -14.65 -0.65
N GLN A 126 -4.40 -14.27 -1.86
CA GLN A 126 -4.34 -15.14 -3.04
C GLN A 126 -2.98 -15.09 -3.76
N LEU A 127 -2.19 -14.02 -3.55
CA LEU A 127 -0.94 -13.77 -4.25
C LEU A 127 0.29 -14.31 -3.51
N SER A 128 0.12 -14.73 -2.25
CA SER A 128 1.20 -15.31 -1.45
C SER A 128 1.37 -16.81 -1.73
N ALA A 129 2.61 -17.26 -1.82
CA ALA A 129 2.94 -18.69 -1.89
C ALA A 129 2.55 -19.43 -0.61
N ASP A 130 2.69 -18.78 0.54
CA ASP A 130 2.33 -19.33 1.85
C ASP A 130 0.93 -18.89 2.31
N PRO A 131 0.17 -19.78 2.98
CA PRO A 131 -1.15 -19.44 3.52
C PRO A 131 -1.07 -18.25 4.47
N SER A 132 -1.72 -17.16 4.08
CA SER A 132 -1.80 -15.92 4.86
C SER A 132 -3.11 -15.20 4.59
N PHE A 133 -3.50 -14.32 5.51
CA PHE A 133 -4.62 -13.40 5.31
C PHE A 133 -4.14 -11.95 5.24
N LEU A 134 -4.95 -11.10 4.64
CA LEU A 134 -4.85 -9.65 4.70
C LEU A 134 -5.92 -9.14 5.66
N LEU A 135 -5.50 -8.45 6.70
CA LEU A 135 -6.38 -7.75 7.63
C LEU A 135 -6.45 -6.27 7.23
N ARG A 136 -7.66 -5.76 6.98
CA ARG A 136 -7.89 -4.36 6.61
C ARG A 136 -8.95 -3.73 7.50
N SER A 137 -8.77 -2.46 7.84
CA SER A 137 -9.80 -1.68 8.52
C SER A 137 -10.97 -1.40 7.59
N VAL A 138 -12.19 -1.44 8.13
CA VAL A 138 -13.43 -1.23 7.38
C VAL A 138 -14.06 0.08 7.81
N MET A 139 -14.41 0.93 6.83
CA MET A 139 -15.11 2.18 7.10
C MET A 139 -16.49 1.89 7.65
N THR A 140 -16.80 2.52 8.77
CA THR A 140 -18.15 2.57 9.30
C THR A 140 -18.93 3.72 8.68
N ARG A 141 -20.26 3.72 8.87
CA ARG A 141 -21.16 4.70 8.26
C ARG A 141 -20.77 6.13 8.65
N GLU A 142 -20.32 6.33 9.87
CA GLU A 142 -19.90 7.61 10.42
C GLU A 142 -18.52 8.07 9.93
N GLN A 143 -17.71 7.16 9.35
CA GLN A 143 -16.44 7.48 8.69
C GLN A 143 -16.62 7.77 7.20
N TYR A 144 -17.73 7.29 6.61
CA TYR A 144 -18.01 7.46 5.20
C TYR A 144 -18.55 8.87 4.92
N LEU A 145 -17.74 9.68 4.24
CA LEU A 145 -18.20 10.93 3.65
C LEU A 145 -18.84 10.61 2.29
N PRO A 146 -20.17 10.72 2.15
CA PRO A 146 -20.79 10.46 0.86
C PRO A 146 -20.22 11.43 -0.18
N PRO A 147 -19.94 10.96 -1.39
CA PRO A 147 -19.55 11.85 -2.47
C PRO A 147 -20.64 12.92 -2.60
N PRO A 148 -20.27 14.17 -2.95
CA PRO A 148 -21.26 15.22 -3.20
C PRO A 148 -22.30 14.65 -4.16
N ALA A 149 -23.58 14.93 -3.91
CA ALA A 149 -24.69 14.48 -4.74
C ALA A 149 -24.46 15.00 -6.16
N ARG A 150 -23.67 14.26 -6.94
CA ARG A 150 -23.67 14.38 -8.38
C ARG A 150 -25.10 14.07 -8.73
N THR A 151 -25.72 14.96 -9.48
CA THR A 151 -26.89 14.63 -10.27
C THR A 151 -26.49 13.38 -11.04
N LEU A 152 -26.80 12.21 -10.49
CA LEU A 152 -26.91 10.98 -11.23
C LEU A 152 -28.15 11.22 -12.06
N SER A 153 -28.04 12.11 -13.05
CA SER A 153 -28.82 12.04 -14.26
C SER A 153 -28.50 10.64 -14.79
N GLN A 154 -29.34 9.71 -14.32
CA GLN A 154 -29.74 8.48 -14.97
C GLN A 154 -28.67 8.01 -15.94
N ALA A 155 -27.76 7.13 -15.50
CA ALA A 155 -26.68 6.52 -16.29
C ALA A 155 -26.97 6.67 -17.78
N GLU A 156 -26.51 7.78 -18.36
CA GLU A 156 -26.99 8.17 -19.68
C GLU A 156 -26.62 7.01 -20.60
N SER A 157 -27.56 6.51 -21.39
CA SER A 157 -27.30 5.32 -22.20
C SER A 157 -26.09 5.62 -23.08
N VAL A 158 -24.95 5.02 -22.77
CA VAL A 158 -23.72 5.26 -23.51
C VAL A 158 -23.95 4.74 -24.91
N GLN A 159 -23.73 5.57 -25.92
CA GLN A 159 -23.90 5.17 -27.30
C GLN A 159 -22.94 4.00 -27.62
N GLN A 160 -23.46 2.92 -28.21
CA GLN A 160 -22.68 1.72 -28.53
C GLN A 160 -21.41 2.03 -29.34
N LYS A 161 -21.49 3.02 -30.24
CA LYS A 161 -20.34 3.50 -31.02
C LYS A 161 -19.18 3.95 -30.13
N MET A 162 -19.47 4.71 -29.06
CA MET A 162 -18.43 5.16 -28.12
C MET A 162 -17.82 3.99 -27.33
N LEU A 163 -18.63 2.99 -26.96
CA LEU A 163 -18.11 1.78 -26.31
C LEU A 163 -17.14 1.04 -27.23
N THR A 164 -17.49 0.86 -28.50
CA THR A 164 -16.62 0.21 -29.50
C THR A 164 -15.35 1.03 -29.77
N GLU A 165 -15.43 2.36 -29.86
CA GLU A 165 -14.26 3.22 -30.03
C GLU A 165 -13.32 3.15 -28.82
N MET A 166 -13.85 3.17 -27.61
CA MET A 166 -13.05 3.03 -26.39
C MET A 166 -12.41 1.64 -26.29
N ASP A 167 -13.13 0.58 -26.64
CA ASP A 167 -12.58 -0.78 -26.70
C ASP A 167 -11.42 -0.87 -27.70
N GLN A 168 -11.56 -0.29 -28.89
CA GLN A 168 -10.47 -0.21 -29.87
C GLN A 168 -9.26 0.59 -29.37
N HIS A 169 -9.47 1.64 -28.58
CA HIS A 169 -8.38 2.38 -27.95
C HIS A 169 -7.69 1.56 -26.86
N LEU A 170 -8.45 0.87 -26.02
CA LEU A 170 -7.91 -0.02 -24.98
C LEU A 170 -7.11 -1.18 -25.58
N ASN A 171 -7.57 -1.75 -26.70
CA ASN A 171 -6.87 -2.82 -27.41
C ASN A 171 -5.51 -2.39 -28.00
N LYS A 172 -5.24 -1.08 -28.10
CA LYS A 172 -3.91 -0.55 -28.48
C LYS A 172 -2.96 -0.43 -27.29
N VAL A 173 -3.48 -0.52 -26.07
CA VAL A 173 -2.69 -0.48 -24.83
C VAL A 173 -2.33 -1.92 -24.45
N ALA A 174 -1.04 -2.18 -24.24
CA ALA A 174 -0.59 -3.50 -23.85
C ALA A 174 -1.06 -3.85 -22.43
N VAL A 175 -1.59 -5.06 -22.27
CA VAL A 175 -1.85 -5.66 -20.96
C VAL A 175 -0.55 -6.30 -20.46
N CYS A 176 -0.17 -6.01 -19.23
CA CYS A 176 1.01 -6.61 -18.59
C CYS A 176 0.70 -7.00 -17.15
N ASP A 177 1.44 -7.99 -16.66
CA ASP A 177 1.48 -8.31 -15.23
C ASP A 177 2.14 -7.13 -14.50
N TYR A 178 1.39 -6.44 -13.66
CA TYR A 178 1.86 -5.25 -12.97
C TYR A 178 2.49 -5.62 -11.62
N ASN A 179 3.80 -5.40 -11.48
CA ASN A 179 4.49 -5.41 -10.19
C ASN A 179 4.81 -3.96 -9.76
N PRO A 180 4.18 -3.44 -8.70
CA PRO A 180 4.44 -2.10 -8.21
C PRO A 180 5.91 -1.83 -7.86
N LEU A 181 6.67 -2.87 -7.48
CA LEU A 181 8.08 -2.76 -7.09
C LEU A 181 9.00 -2.46 -8.28
N ASP A 182 8.52 -2.62 -9.51
CA ASP A 182 9.29 -2.29 -10.72
C ASP A 182 9.33 -0.78 -10.97
N HIS A 183 8.52 0.00 -10.26
CA HIS A 183 8.44 1.45 -10.42
C HIS A 183 9.28 2.16 -9.37
N THR A 184 10.19 3.01 -9.81
CA THR A 184 10.87 3.95 -8.92
C THR A 184 10.12 5.28 -8.95
N SER A 185 9.83 5.85 -7.78
CA SER A 185 9.20 7.19 -7.67
C SER A 185 10.12 8.33 -8.12
N GLN A 186 11.33 8.00 -8.59
CA GLN A 186 12.45 8.92 -8.84
C GLN A 186 12.82 9.82 -7.64
N PHE A 187 12.25 9.57 -6.45
CA PHE A 187 12.45 10.40 -5.26
C PHE A 187 13.94 10.48 -4.88
N HIS A 188 14.64 9.36 -4.85
CA HIS A 188 16.07 9.33 -4.52
C HIS A 188 16.92 10.06 -5.56
N GLU A 189 16.57 10.00 -6.84
CA GLU A 189 17.25 10.74 -7.90
C GLU A 189 17.01 12.25 -7.75
N PHE A 190 15.76 12.64 -7.46
CA PHE A 190 15.41 14.03 -7.18
C PHE A 190 16.16 14.58 -5.95
N VAL A 191 16.15 13.86 -4.82
CA VAL A 191 16.90 14.23 -3.62
C VAL A 191 18.40 14.26 -3.91
N GLY A 192 18.94 13.29 -4.66
CA GLY A 192 20.34 13.28 -5.05
C GLY A 192 20.74 14.52 -5.85
N ARG A 193 19.91 14.94 -6.80
CA ARG A 193 20.13 16.20 -7.55
C ARG A 193 20.06 17.42 -6.64
N LEU A 194 19.12 17.48 -5.70
CA LEU A 194 19.05 18.58 -4.72
C LEU A 194 20.30 18.64 -3.84
N VAL A 195 20.76 17.51 -3.31
CA VAL A 195 21.96 17.46 -2.46
C VAL A 195 23.20 17.90 -3.24
N LEU A 196 23.32 17.50 -4.50
CA LEU A 196 24.43 17.90 -5.36
C LEU A 196 24.37 19.39 -5.74
N ALA A 197 23.17 19.91 -6.03
CA ALA A 197 22.96 21.32 -6.36
C ALA A 197 23.16 22.27 -5.16
N ASN A 198 23.04 21.76 -3.93
CA ASN A 198 23.27 22.53 -2.70
C ASN A 198 24.67 22.28 -2.09
N ARG A 199 25.57 21.64 -2.85
CA ARG A 199 26.92 21.28 -2.39
C ARG A 199 27.99 22.32 -2.72
N ASP A 200 27.58 23.50 -3.17
CA ASP A 200 28.48 24.57 -3.64
C ASP A 200 29.25 25.33 -2.54
N ASP A 201 29.26 24.87 -1.28
CA ASP A 201 30.10 25.44 -0.21
C ASP A 201 30.84 24.38 0.62
N ALA A 202 31.56 23.46 -0.04
CA ALA A 202 32.67 22.77 0.63
C ALA A 202 33.95 23.61 0.41
N PRO A 203 34.55 24.23 1.45
CA PRO A 203 35.81 24.94 1.28
C PRO A 203 36.85 23.98 0.74
N THR A 204 37.43 24.32 -0.41
CA THR A 204 38.55 23.63 -1.02
C THR A 204 39.63 23.46 0.03
N ALA A 205 39.82 22.23 0.53
CA ALA A 205 40.91 21.93 1.43
C ALA A 205 42.22 22.33 0.72
N PRO A 206 43.11 23.13 1.36
CA PRO A 206 44.34 23.54 0.70
C PRO A 206 45.17 22.31 0.36
N GLU A 207 45.67 22.26 -0.87
CA GLU A 207 46.64 21.27 -1.35
C GLU A 207 47.78 21.12 -0.32
N ARG A 208 47.75 20.04 0.45
CA ARG A 208 48.96 19.57 1.11
C ARG A 208 49.82 18.87 0.07
N LYS A 209 50.74 19.62 -0.55
CA LYS A 209 51.92 19.03 -1.20
C LYS A 209 52.68 18.23 -0.15
N GLY A 210 52.61 16.90 -0.22
CA GLY A 210 53.22 16.03 0.77
C GLY A 210 53.26 14.56 0.36
N GLN A 211 54.25 14.25 -0.49
CA GLN A 211 54.97 12.98 -0.67
C GLN A 211 54.22 11.67 -1.05
N PRO A 212 54.77 10.88 -2.00
CA PRO A 212 54.22 9.59 -2.39
C PRO A 212 54.47 8.52 -1.31
N PHE A 213 53.38 7.97 -0.75
CA PHE A 213 53.42 6.75 0.03
C PHE A 213 53.68 5.54 -0.88
N LYS A 214 54.74 4.77 -0.59
CA LYS A 214 55.03 3.46 -1.20
C LYS A 214 54.01 2.42 -0.70
N PRO A 215 53.35 1.63 -1.56
CA PRO A 215 52.52 0.52 -1.11
C PRO A 215 53.38 -0.72 -0.80
N THR A 216 53.31 -1.17 0.45
CA THR A 216 53.82 -2.48 0.88
C THR A 216 52.81 -3.57 0.48
N ALA A 217 53.31 -4.66 -0.09
CA ALA A 217 52.52 -5.78 -0.63
C ALA A 217 51.75 -6.58 0.43
N GLY A 218 50.53 -7.02 0.09
CA GLY A 218 49.70 -7.98 0.83
C GLY A 218 48.29 -8.12 0.23
N PRO A 219 47.63 -9.29 0.28
CA PRO A 219 47.20 -9.97 -0.95
C PRO A 219 45.74 -9.72 -1.39
N SER A 220 45.62 -9.57 -2.73
CA SER A 220 44.54 -10.02 -3.63
C SER A 220 43.17 -10.37 -3.05
N SER A 221 42.18 -9.51 -3.33
CA SER A 221 40.77 -9.88 -3.43
C SER A 221 40.24 -9.62 -4.84
N THR A 222 39.47 -10.60 -5.31
CA THR A 222 39.08 -10.89 -6.68
C THR A 222 38.10 -9.89 -7.31
N ARG A 223 38.33 -9.68 -8.62
CA ARG A 223 37.55 -8.93 -9.60
C ARG A 223 36.02 -9.04 -9.45
N PHE A 224 35.35 -7.89 -9.36
CA PHE A 224 34.04 -7.69 -9.97
C PHE A 224 34.23 -6.98 -11.32
N THR A 225 33.91 -7.67 -12.39
CA THR A 225 33.93 -7.14 -13.75
C THR A 225 32.70 -6.28 -14.01
N ASN A 226 32.93 -5.02 -14.38
CA ASN A 226 31.97 -4.10 -14.94
C ASN A 226 31.18 -4.74 -16.10
N ARG A 227 29.84 -4.67 -16.05
CA ARG A 227 28.99 -4.88 -17.22
C ARG A 227 28.33 -3.57 -17.62
N LYS A 228 28.44 -3.31 -18.92
CA LYS A 228 28.20 -2.06 -19.65
C LYS A 228 26.76 -1.58 -19.53
N THR A 229 26.63 -0.26 -19.42
CA THR A 229 25.42 0.54 -19.64
C THR A 229 24.92 0.37 -21.07
N THR A 230 23.67 -0.05 -21.23
CA THR A 230 22.96 -0.01 -22.52
C THR A 230 22.03 1.20 -22.53
N THR A 231 22.25 2.05 -23.53
CA THR A 231 21.52 3.25 -23.91
C THR A 231 20.00 3.08 -23.87
N THR A 232 19.31 3.88 -23.07
CA THR A 232 17.84 4.02 -23.13
C THR A 232 17.49 5.19 -24.03
N ASN A 233 16.70 4.92 -25.07
CA ASN A 233 16.19 5.93 -25.99
C ASN A 233 15.20 6.85 -25.26
N LEU A 234 15.51 8.15 -25.20
CA LEU A 234 14.54 9.20 -24.88
C LEU A 234 13.44 9.21 -25.96
N VAL A 235 12.20 8.90 -25.58
CA VAL A 235 11.03 9.29 -26.37
C VAL A 235 10.80 10.77 -26.11
N ARG A 236 11.19 11.62 -27.07
CA ARG A 236 10.75 13.02 -27.15
C ARG A 236 9.24 13.03 -27.37
N ILE A 237 8.48 13.47 -26.38
CA ILE A 237 7.10 13.92 -26.59
C ILE A 237 7.21 15.31 -27.22
N GLY A 238 6.80 15.41 -28.49
CA GLY A 238 6.95 16.58 -29.33
C GLY A 238 6.17 17.80 -28.83
N ASP A 239 6.77 18.96 -29.10
CA ASP A 239 6.23 20.29 -28.94
C ASP A 239 4.90 20.43 -29.71
N VAL A 240 3.77 20.47 -29.01
CA VAL A 240 2.53 21.00 -29.57
C VAL A 240 2.43 22.47 -29.20
N ALA A 241 2.94 23.31 -30.10
CA ALA A 241 2.70 24.74 -30.07
C ALA A 241 1.21 25.03 -30.30
N LEU A 242 0.51 25.44 -29.25
CA LEU A 242 -0.83 26.00 -29.34
C LEU A 242 -0.76 27.37 -30.06
N LYS A 243 -1.01 27.38 -31.37
CA LYS A 243 -1.29 28.61 -32.11
C LYS A 243 -2.72 29.07 -31.82
N SER A 244 -2.89 29.99 -30.88
CA SER A 244 -4.13 30.76 -30.75
C SER A 244 -4.20 31.79 -31.88
N SER A 245 -5.04 31.52 -32.88
CA SER A 245 -5.46 32.51 -33.88
C SER A 245 -6.88 32.95 -33.53
N ALA A 246 -7.02 34.12 -32.93
CA ALA A 246 -8.31 34.81 -32.80
C ALA A 246 -8.23 36.10 -33.64
N LYS A 247 -8.85 36.07 -34.82
CA LYS A 247 -9.13 37.26 -35.63
C LYS A 247 -10.35 37.96 -35.05
N SER A 248 -10.26 39.28 -34.92
CA SER A 248 -11.37 40.18 -34.59
C SER A 248 -12.26 40.45 -35.82
N SER A 249 -13.57 40.55 -35.59
CA SER A 249 -14.51 41.45 -36.29
C SER A 249 -15.86 41.34 -35.56
N SER A 250 -16.24 42.30 -34.72
CA SER A 250 -17.02 43.51 -35.07
C SER A 250 -18.48 43.26 -35.48
N SER A 251 -19.38 43.70 -34.59
CA SER A 251 -20.61 44.46 -34.87
C SER A 251 -21.71 43.86 -35.76
N ALA A 252 -22.88 43.62 -35.14
CA ALA A 252 -24.14 44.21 -35.62
C ALA A 252 -25.24 44.10 -34.55
N ARG A 253 -25.72 45.26 -34.09
CA ARG A 253 -27.04 45.46 -33.47
C ARG A 253 -28.14 44.88 -34.36
N ARG A 254 -29.11 44.17 -33.77
CA ARG A 254 -30.55 44.38 -34.06
C ARG A 254 -31.40 44.10 -32.81
N HIS A 255 -32.16 45.11 -32.42
CA HIS A 255 -33.42 44.99 -31.69
C HIS A 255 -34.37 44.04 -32.43
N MET A 256 -35.15 43.25 -31.70
CA MET A 256 -36.60 43.13 -31.92
C MET A 256 -37.32 42.64 -30.67
N THR A 257 -38.49 43.24 -30.49
CA THR A 257 -39.51 43.15 -29.44
C THR A 257 -40.46 41.96 -29.67
N LEU A 258 -41.28 41.66 -28.64
CA LEU A 258 -42.55 40.89 -28.63
C LEU A 258 -42.36 39.36 -28.64
N LEU A 259 -43.04 38.53 -27.83
CA LEU A 259 -44.22 38.64 -26.97
C LEU A 259 -44.09 37.59 -25.85
#